data_AF-A0A967T3C0-F1
#
_entry.id   AF-A0A967T3C0-F1
#
_cell.length_a   1.000
_cell.length_b   1.000
_cell.length_c   1.000
_cell.angle_alpha   90.00
_cell.angle_beta   90.00
_cell.angle_gamma   90.00
#
_symmetry.space_group_name_H-M   'P 1'
#
loop_
_entity.id
_entity.type
_entity.pdbx_description
1 polymer ?
#
loop_
_entity_poly.entity_id
_entity_poly.type
_entity_poly.pdbx_seq_one_letter_code
_entity_poly.pdbx_strand_id
1 'polypeptide(L)'
;MDKLNRWLTLLANTGVLVGIIFLAIEIRQNTDNLEMNRQIALAEAYSTRNNTVQSAQIEAAMSEDFADIYVKWQQGGSKSLSDAERFRVESWEVARMFRAESQYIMWQQGLLPDEFIETLRDITLRNVQGWRDLDITWIPIGGYRDEVNRALAEIDRREPVEAEGT
;
A
#
# COMPACT_ATOMS: atom_id res chain seq x y z
N MET A 1 -59.70 35.60 -13.93
CA MET A 1 -59.04 34.32 -13.65
C MET A 1 -57.79 34.10 -14.50
N ASP A 2 -57.83 34.35 -15.81
CA ASP A 2 -56.72 34.01 -16.74
C ASP A 2 -55.38 34.69 -16.47
N LYS A 3 -55.40 35.95 -16.01
CA LYS A 3 -54.16 36.67 -15.64
C LYS A 3 -53.47 35.99 -14.45
N LEU A 4 -54.21 35.58 -13.42
CA LEU A 4 -53.66 34.93 -12.24
C LEU A 4 -53.06 33.57 -12.59
N ASN A 5 -53.77 32.77 -13.40
CA ASN A 5 -53.27 31.48 -13.86
C ASN A 5 -51.96 31.62 -14.66
N ARG A 6 -51.90 32.60 -15.57
CA ARG A 6 -50.69 32.89 -16.35
C ARG A 6 -49.50 33.34 -15.50
N TRP A 7 -49.73 34.14 -14.46
CA TRP A 7 -48.69 34.53 -13.50
C TRP A 7 -48.20 33.35 -12.68
N LEU A 8 -49.09 32.46 -12.24
CA LEU A 8 -48.73 31.25 -11.50
C LEU A 8 -47.88 30.29 -12.35
N THR A 9 -48.24 30.08 -13.62
CA THR A 9 -47.43 29.25 -14.54
C THR A 9 -46.06 29.85 -14.81
N LEU A 10 -45.96 31.18 -14.97
CA LEU A 10 -44.68 31.88 -15.12
C LEU A 10 -43.78 31.72 -13.89
N LEU A 11 -44.36 31.85 -12.69
CA LEU A 11 -43.64 31.68 -11.42
C LEU A 11 -43.18 30.23 -11.24
N ALA A 12 -44.04 29.26 -11.55
CA ALA A 12 -43.70 27.84 -11.50
C ALA A 12 -42.56 27.50 -12.47
N ASN A 13 -42.64 27.95 -13.72
CA ASN A 13 -41.59 27.73 -14.72
C ASN A 13 -40.28 28.41 -14.33
N THR A 14 -40.35 29.64 -13.80
CA THR A 14 -39.16 30.35 -13.28
C THR A 14 -38.55 29.62 -12.09
N GLY A 15 -39.37 29.14 -11.15
CA GLY A 15 -38.91 28.37 -10.00
C GLY A 15 -38.22 27.06 -10.41
N VAL A 16 -38.77 26.34 -11.38
CA VAL A 16 -38.14 25.15 -11.96
C VAL A 16 -36.80 25.51 -12.62
N LEU A 17 -36.75 26.59 -13.40
CA LEU A 17 -35.51 27.05 -14.05
C LEU A 17 -34.43 27.39 -13.02
N VAL A 18 -34.77 28.13 -11.97
CA VAL A 18 -33.86 28.48 -10.88
C VAL A 18 -33.38 27.20 -10.15
N GLY A 19 -34.28 26.25 -9.90
CA GLY A 19 -33.92 24.97 -9.30
C GLY A 19 -32.92 24.16 -10.15
N ILE A 20 -33.13 24.10 -11.47
CA ILE A 20 -32.20 23.44 -12.40
C ILE A 20 -30.84 24.13 -12.42
N ILE A 21 -30.82 25.48 -12.45
CA ILE A 21 -29.57 26.25 -12.41
C ILE A 21 -28.82 25.97 -11.09
N PHE A 22 -29.53 25.95 -9.97
CA PHE A 22 -28.95 25.66 -8.66
C PHE A 22 -28.33 24.26 -8.61
N LEU A 23 -29.07 23.23 -9.06
CA LEU A 23 -28.54 21.87 -9.17
C LEU A 23 -27.31 21.78 -10.07
N ALA A 24 -27.30 22.49 -11.20
CA ALA A 24 -26.14 22.52 -12.09
C ALA A 24 -24.90 23.14 -11.40
N ILE A 25 -25.08 24.18 -10.59
CA ILE A 25 -24.01 24.78 -9.78
C ILE A 25 -23.52 23.79 -8.71
N GLU A 26 -24.43 23.14 -7.98
CA GLU A 26 -24.08 22.16 -6.95
C GLU A 26 -23.32 20.95 -7.52
N ILE A 27 -23.74 20.44 -8.68
CA ILE A 27 -23.04 19.33 -9.35
C ILE A 27 -21.62 19.75 -9.73
N ARG A 28 -21.44 20.98 -10.25
CA ARG A 28 -20.11 21.49 -10.59
C ARG A 28 -19.24 21.64 -9.35
N GLN A 29 -19.75 22.25 -8.29
CA GLN A 29 -19.02 22.38 -7.02
C GLN A 29 -18.68 21.01 -6.41
N ASN A 30 -19.59 20.05 -6.45
CA ASN A 30 -19.33 18.69 -5.98
C ASN A 30 -18.24 18.00 -6.81
N THR A 31 -18.25 18.19 -8.14
CA THR A 31 -17.24 17.61 -9.04
C THR A 31 -15.85 18.20 -8.75
N ASP A 32 -15.77 19.52 -8.58
CA ASP A 32 -14.52 20.22 -8.27
C ASP A 32 -13.97 19.78 -6.88
N ASN A 33 -14.85 19.65 -5.89
CA ASN A 33 -14.48 19.16 -4.55
C ASN A 33 -14.01 17.70 -4.56
N LEU A 34 -14.62 16.84 -5.39
CA LEU A 34 -14.22 15.44 -5.53
C LEU A 34 -12.80 15.32 -6.10
N GLU A 35 -12.49 16.10 -7.13
CA GLU A 35 -11.15 16.12 -7.73
C GLU A 35 -10.10 16.63 -6.72
N MET A 36 -10.41 17.71 -6.00
CA MET A 36 -9.51 18.25 -4.98
C MET A 36 -9.27 17.25 -3.84
N ASN A 37 -10.33 16.58 -3.35
CA ASN A 37 -10.21 15.55 -2.32
C ASN A 37 -9.36 14.37 -2.80
N ARG A 38 -9.48 13.97 -4.08
CA ARG A 38 -8.64 12.93 -4.67
C ARG A 38 -7.16 13.33 -4.68
N GLN A 39 -6.86 14.57 -5.07
CA GLN A 39 -5.49 15.08 -5.08
C GLN A 39 -4.88 15.15 -3.67
N ILE A 40 -5.66 15.56 -2.67
CA ILE A 40 -5.25 15.57 -1.27
C ILE A 40 -4.96 14.13 -0.80
N ALA A 41 -5.86 13.18 -1.07
CA ALA A 41 -5.67 11.78 -0.68
C ALA A 41 -4.40 11.17 -1.30
N LEU A 42 -4.11 11.49 -2.57
CA LEU A 42 -2.87 11.08 -3.23
C LEU A 42 -1.64 11.67 -2.52
N ALA A 43 -1.63 12.99 -2.29
CA ALA A 43 -0.52 13.66 -1.62
C ALA A 43 -0.28 13.12 -0.20
N GLU A 44 -1.35 12.86 0.56
CA GLU A 44 -1.28 12.26 1.89
C GLU A 44 -0.76 10.82 1.86
N ALA A 45 -1.18 10.00 0.88
CA ALA A 45 -0.66 8.65 0.70
C ALA A 45 0.85 8.64 0.42
N TYR A 46 1.32 9.51 -0.48
CA TYR A 46 2.74 9.68 -0.77
C TYR A 46 3.54 10.17 0.44
N SER A 47 3.03 11.20 1.13
CA SER A 47 3.66 11.76 2.32
C SER A 47 3.79 10.70 3.43
N THR A 48 2.68 10.02 3.73
CA THR A 48 2.62 8.95 4.74
C THR A 48 3.61 7.84 4.41
N ARG A 49 3.59 7.33 3.16
CA ARG A 49 4.53 6.31 2.70
C ARG A 49 5.98 6.75 2.89
N ASN A 50 6.33 7.95 2.43
CA ASN A 50 7.70 8.45 2.52
C ASN A 50 8.14 8.59 3.97
N ASN A 51 7.30 9.13 4.85
CA ASN A 51 7.58 9.25 6.28
C ASN A 51 7.75 7.87 6.93
N THR A 52 6.86 6.92 6.68
CA THR A 52 6.94 5.57 7.26
C THR A 52 8.18 4.82 6.79
N VAL A 53 8.52 4.89 5.50
CA VAL A 53 9.71 4.24 4.94
C VAL A 53 10.99 4.91 5.44
N GLN A 54 11.03 6.25 5.47
CA GLN A 54 12.18 7.01 5.92
C GLN A 54 12.46 6.76 7.40
N SER A 55 11.44 6.85 8.27
CA SER A 55 11.60 6.63 9.71
C SER A 55 12.14 5.23 10.00
N ALA A 56 11.61 4.20 9.33
CA ALA A 56 12.14 2.85 9.47
C ALA A 56 13.61 2.76 9.02
N GLN A 57 13.96 3.31 7.85
CA GLN A 57 15.34 3.27 7.36
C GLN A 57 16.31 4.02 8.28
N ILE A 58 15.90 5.17 8.83
CA ILE A 58 16.70 5.91 9.80
C ILE A 58 16.88 5.08 11.07
N GLU A 59 15.82 4.49 11.60
CA GLU A 59 15.89 3.64 12.79
C GLU A 59 16.86 2.46 12.60
N ALA A 60 16.79 1.78 11.46
CA ALA A 60 17.73 0.70 11.13
C ALA A 60 19.17 1.22 10.97
N ALA A 61 19.37 2.38 10.34
CA ALA A 61 20.69 2.94 10.11
C ALA A 61 21.34 3.48 11.40
N MET A 62 20.53 3.95 12.35
CA MET A 62 20.99 4.55 13.60
C MET A 62 21.09 3.55 14.75
N SER A 63 20.60 2.32 14.58
CA SER A 63 20.68 1.30 15.60
C SER A 63 22.09 0.71 15.64
N GLU A 64 22.81 0.95 16.75
CA GLU A 64 24.19 0.50 16.95
C GLU A 64 24.35 -1.02 16.73
N ASP A 65 23.45 -1.83 17.28
CA ASP A 65 23.58 -3.29 17.23
C ASP A 65 22.82 -3.94 16.06
N PHE A 66 21.77 -3.30 15.54
CA PHE A 66 20.87 -3.98 14.60
C PHE A 66 21.54 -4.25 13.26
N ALA A 67 22.40 -3.34 12.79
CA ALA A 67 23.14 -3.53 11.54
C ALA A 67 24.01 -4.80 11.59
N ASP A 68 24.74 -5.00 12.68
CA ASP A 68 25.59 -6.19 12.88
C ASP A 68 24.76 -7.47 12.96
N ILE A 69 23.65 -7.43 13.68
CA ILE A 69 22.70 -8.56 13.78
C ILE A 69 22.13 -8.90 12.40
N TYR A 70 21.73 -7.89 11.63
CA TYR A 70 21.14 -8.08 10.30
C TYR A 70 22.18 -8.61 9.30
N VAL A 71 23.43 -8.15 9.36
CA VAL A 71 24.53 -8.69 8.53
C VAL A 71 24.82 -10.15 8.90
N LYS A 72 24.89 -10.46 10.20
CA LYS A 72 25.07 -11.83 10.71
C LYS A 72 23.99 -12.75 10.16
N TRP A 73 22.73 -12.31 10.21
CA TRP A 73 21.60 -13.02 9.63
C TRP A 73 21.75 -13.25 8.12
N GLN A 74 22.06 -12.19 7.36
CA GLN A 74 22.20 -12.27 5.90
C GLN A 74 23.33 -13.21 5.44
N GLN A 75 24.39 -13.37 6.25
CA GLN A 75 25.53 -14.23 5.92
C GLN A 75 25.37 -15.67 6.42
N GLY A 76 24.77 -15.86 7.60
CA GLY A 76 24.71 -17.15 8.29
C GLY A 76 23.31 -17.77 8.41
N GLY A 77 22.28 -17.11 7.90
CA GLY A 77 20.88 -17.49 8.07
C GLY A 77 20.40 -17.36 9.52
N SER A 78 19.13 -17.70 9.77
CA SER A 78 18.47 -17.55 11.07
C SER A 78 19.14 -18.38 12.17
N LYS A 79 19.76 -19.51 11.80
CA LYS A 79 20.49 -20.40 12.72
C LYS A 79 21.77 -19.78 13.29
N SER A 80 22.29 -18.73 12.66
CA SER A 80 23.46 -18.00 13.17
C SER A 80 23.10 -17.05 14.32
N LEU A 81 21.81 -16.73 14.49
CA LEU A 81 21.32 -15.79 15.48
C LEU A 81 21.08 -16.49 16.82
N SER A 82 21.38 -15.79 17.91
CA SER A 82 20.81 -16.09 19.22
C SER A 82 19.32 -15.77 19.26
N ASP A 83 18.59 -16.29 20.24
CA ASP A 83 17.15 -16.07 20.36
C ASP A 83 16.77 -14.57 20.42
N ALA A 84 17.57 -13.76 21.13
CA ALA A 84 17.35 -12.33 21.24
C ALA A 84 17.61 -11.59 19.91
N GLU A 85 18.65 -11.99 19.19
CA GLU A 85 18.97 -11.45 17.86
C GLU A 85 17.88 -11.82 16.85
N ARG A 86 17.45 -13.10 16.85
CA ARG A 86 16.37 -13.60 16.02
C ARG A 86 15.08 -12.82 16.25
N PHE A 87 14.68 -12.61 17.50
CA PHE A 87 13.50 -11.81 17.84
C PHE A 87 13.57 -10.39 17.27
N ARG A 88 14.73 -9.73 17.33
CA ARG A 88 14.92 -8.38 16.76
C ARG A 88 14.75 -8.37 15.24
N VAL A 89 15.37 -9.33 14.55
CA VAL A 89 15.24 -9.47 13.08
C VAL A 89 13.80 -9.80 12.68
N GLU A 90 13.15 -10.75 13.35
CA GLU A 90 11.75 -11.09 13.10
C GLU A 90 10.82 -9.88 13.29
N SER A 91 11.00 -9.13 14.37
CA SER A 91 10.20 -7.93 14.63
C SER A 91 10.36 -6.89 13.53
N TRP A 92 11.59 -6.70 13.05
CA TRP A 92 11.89 -5.82 11.93
C TRP A 92 11.24 -6.30 10.62
N GLU A 93 11.33 -7.60 10.33
CA GLU A 93 10.76 -8.22 9.13
C GLU A 93 9.23 -8.17 9.12
N VAL A 94 8.59 -8.40 10.27
CA VAL A 94 7.15 -8.24 10.43
C VAL A 94 6.73 -6.79 10.21
N ALA A 95 7.45 -5.82 10.77
CA ALA A 95 7.17 -4.40 10.50
C ALA A 95 7.35 -4.06 9.01
N ARG A 96 8.35 -4.64 8.35
CA ARG A 96 8.58 -4.49 6.90
C ARG A 96 7.44 -5.11 6.09
N MET A 97 6.91 -6.26 6.50
CA MET A 97 5.75 -6.91 5.88
C MET A 97 4.51 -6.01 5.95
N PHE A 98 4.16 -5.46 7.11
CA PHE A 98 3.02 -4.56 7.26
C PHE A 98 3.16 -3.27 6.42
N ARG A 99 4.38 -2.72 6.30
CA ARG A 99 4.63 -1.58 5.43
C ARG A 99 4.42 -1.90 3.95
N ALA A 100 4.83 -3.08 3.50
CA ALA A 100 4.65 -3.52 2.13
C ALA A 100 3.16 -3.77 1.83
N GLU A 101 2.45 -4.40 2.75
CA GLU A 101 1.01 -4.62 2.68
C GLU A 101 0.23 -3.29 2.62
N SER A 102 0.55 -2.33 3.48
CA SER A 102 -0.10 -1.01 3.46
C SER A 102 0.07 -0.31 2.10
N GLN A 103 1.26 -0.40 1.51
CA GLN A 103 1.52 0.14 0.17
C GLN A 103 0.76 -0.62 -0.92
N TYR A 104 0.62 -1.95 -0.80
CA TYR A 104 -0.22 -2.74 -1.71
C TYR A 104 -1.68 -2.29 -1.68
N ILE A 105 -2.24 -2.05 -0.49
CA ILE A 105 -3.61 -1.54 -0.33
C ILE A 105 -3.77 -0.17 -1.00
N MET A 106 -2.80 0.73 -0.80
CA MET A 106 -2.83 2.05 -1.45
C MET A 106 -2.82 1.93 -2.97
N TRP A 107 -2.04 1.01 -3.54
CA TRP A 107 -2.08 0.71 -4.98
C TRP A 107 -3.44 0.17 -5.42
N GLN A 108 -4.02 -0.80 -4.72
CA GLN A 108 -5.36 -1.34 -5.05
C GLN A 108 -6.47 -0.28 -5.02
N GLN A 109 -6.31 0.76 -4.21
CA GLN A 109 -7.23 1.90 -4.12
C GLN A 109 -6.99 2.97 -5.19
N GLY A 110 -6.01 2.79 -6.08
CA GLY A 110 -5.60 3.76 -7.09
C GLY A 110 -4.88 4.98 -6.50
N LEU A 111 -4.33 4.87 -5.29
CA LEU A 111 -3.56 5.91 -4.62
C LEU A 111 -2.07 5.85 -4.96
N LEU A 112 -1.60 4.72 -5.51
CA LEU A 112 -0.25 4.57 -6.06
C LEU A 112 -0.34 4.16 -7.53
N PRO A 113 0.63 4.59 -8.36
CA PRO A 113 0.63 4.33 -9.79
C PRO A 113 1.02 2.88 -10.09
N ASP A 114 0.71 2.38 -11.29
CA ASP A 114 0.96 0.97 -11.63
C ASP A 114 2.45 0.63 -11.67
N GLU A 115 3.33 1.57 -12.01
CA GLU A 115 4.78 1.34 -11.98
C GLU A 115 5.29 1.01 -10.56
N PHE A 116 4.56 1.43 -9.53
CA PHE A 116 4.89 1.13 -8.15
C PHE A 116 4.71 -0.37 -7.84
N ILE A 117 3.74 -1.05 -8.44
CA ILE A 117 3.48 -2.47 -8.10
C ILE A 117 4.68 -3.33 -8.48
N GLU A 118 5.34 -3.06 -9.60
CA GLU A 118 6.54 -3.79 -10.01
C GLU A 118 7.67 -3.61 -9.01
N THR A 119 7.86 -2.38 -8.51
CA THR A 119 8.86 -2.11 -7.46
C THR A 119 8.53 -2.86 -6.16
N LEU A 120 7.25 -2.87 -5.76
CA LEU A 120 6.81 -3.58 -4.57
C LEU A 120 7.04 -5.09 -4.73
N ARG A 121 6.73 -5.66 -5.89
CA ARG A 121 6.93 -7.08 -6.22
C ARG A 121 8.40 -7.49 -6.12
N ASP A 122 9.30 -6.68 -6.66
CA ASP A 122 10.75 -6.89 -6.54
C ASP A 122 11.23 -6.86 -5.08
N ILE A 123 10.69 -5.94 -4.29
CA ILE A 123 10.99 -5.86 -2.84
C ILE A 123 10.46 -7.12 -2.14
N THR A 124 9.21 -7.51 -2.42
CA THR A 124 8.61 -8.71 -1.83
C THR A 124 9.43 -9.96 -2.18
N LEU A 125 9.81 -10.16 -3.45
CA LEU A 125 10.67 -11.26 -3.91
C LEU A 125 11.97 -11.37 -3.10
N ARG A 126 12.64 -10.25 -2.83
CA ARG A 126 13.87 -10.27 -2.00
C ARG A 126 13.60 -10.60 -0.53
N ASN A 127 12.46 -10.18 0.00
CA ASN A 127 12.17 -10.32 1.43
C ASN A 127 11.64 -11.72 1.79
N VAL A 128 10.87 -12.35 0.90
CA VAL A 128 10.22 -13.65 1.19
C VAL A 128 11.21 -14.78 1.44
N GLN A 129 12.43 -14.72 0.87
CA GLN A 129 13.49 -15.67 1.20
C GLN A 129 13.91 -15.55 2.66
N GLY A 130 14.06 -14.31 3.15
CA GLY A 130 14.35 -14.06 4.56
C GLY A 130 13.21 -14.50 5.48
N TRP A 131 11.96 -14.29 5.06
CA TRP A 131 10.80 -14.75 5.83
C TRP A 131 10.75 -16.28 5.92
N ARG A 132 11.09 -16.99 4.84
CA ARG A 132 11.22 -18.45 4.84
C ARG A 132 12.32 -18.92 5.79
N ASP A 133 13.48 -18.26 5.79
CA ASP A 133 14.59 -18.58 6.69
C ASP A 133 14.25 -18.34 8.17
N LEU A 134 13.43 -17.33 8.47
CA LEU A 134 12.95 -17.02 9.82
C LEU A 134 11.72 -17.84 10.25
N ASP A 135 11.18 -18.69 9.37
CA ASP A 135 9.93 -19.45 9.58
C ASP A 135 8.68 -18.55 9.81
N ILE A 136 8.64 -17.40 9.13
CA ILE A 136 7.47 -16.52 9.12
C ILE A 136 6.46 -17.06 8.12
N THR A 137 5.44 -17.77 8.62
CA THR A 137 4.45 -18.50 7.81
C THR A 137 3.11 -17.79 7.66
N TRP A 138 2.89 -16.69 8.37
CA TRP A 138 1.61 -15.97 8.38
C TRP A 138 1.70 -14.67 7.58
N ILE A 139 0.66 -14.37 6.80
CA ILE A 139 0.58 -13.14 5.99
C ILE A 139 -0.84 -12.55 6.18
N PRO A 140 -0.96 -11.28 6.61
CA PRO A 140 -2.22 -10.73 7.12
C PRO A 140 -3.37 -10.62 6.08
N ILE A 141 -3.15 -10.09 4.86
CA ILE A 141 -4.21 -9.85 3.86
C ILE A 141 -4.11 -10.73 2.62
N GLY A 142 -5.26 -11.20 2.11
CA GLY A 142 -5.37 -12.09 0.94
C GLY A 142 -4.70 -11.58 -0.34
N GLY A 143 -4.96 -10.34 -0.77
CA GLY A 143 -4.38 -9.81 -2.01
C GLY A 143 -2.84 -9.67 -1.96
N TYR A 144 -2.29 -9.23 -0.82
CA TYR A 144 -0.85 -9.20 -0.63
C TYR A 144 -0.28 -10.61 -0.43
N ARG A 145 -1.02 -11.51 0.22
CA ARG A 145 -0.68 -12.93 0.34
C ARG A 145 -0.56 -13.59 -1.02
N ASP A 146 -1.42 -13.25 -1.99
CA ASP A 146 -1.30 -13.77 -3.36
C ASP A 146 -0.01 -13.30 -4.02
N GLU A 147 0.39 -12.04 -3.83
CA GLU A 147 1.68 -11.53 -4.29
C GLU A 147 2.88 -12.24 -3.64
N VAL A 148 2.80 -12.51 -2.34
CA VAL A 148 3.82 -13.27 -1.61
C VAL A 148 3.88 -14.72 -2.08
N ASN A 149 2.73 -15.39 -2.23
CA ASN A 149 2.66 -16.76 -2.73
C ASN A 149 3.23 -16.86 -4.15
N ARG A 150 2.95 -15.86 -4.99
CA ARG A 150 3.52 -15.76 -6.34
C ARG A 150 5.04 -15.60 -6.28
N ALA A 151 5.55 -14.76 -5.37
CA ALA A 151 6.99 -14.59 -5.16
C ALA A 151 7.66 -15.88 -4.68
N LEU A 152 7.05 -16.60 -3.73
CA LEU A 152 7.52 -17.90 -3.26
C LEU A 152 7.57 -18.93 -4.40
N ALA A 153 6.49 -19.04 -5.18
CA ALA A 153 6.44 -19.95 -6.32
C ALA A 153 7.42 -19.58 -7.44
N GLU A 154 7.84 -18.31 -7.53
CA GLU A 154 8.89 -17.88 -8.45
C GLU A 154 10.29 -18.28 -7.96
N ILE A 155 10.56 -18.17 -6.66
CA ILE A 155 11.81 -18.65 -6.06
C ILE A 155 11.93 -20.17 -6.22
N ASP A 156 10.88 -20.92 -5.88
CA ASP A 156 10.87 -22.37 -6.00
C ASP A 156 11.05 -22.85 -7.45
N ARG A 157 10.67 -22.04 -8.45
CA ARG A 157 10.93 -22.32 -9.88
C ARG A 157 12.37 -21.99 -10.32
N ARG A 158 13.03 -21.06 -9.63
CA ARG A 158 14.39 -20.59 -9.96
C ARG A 158 15.48 -21.38 -9.24
N GLU A 159 15.17 -22.03 -8.11
CA GLU A 159 16.05 -23.00 -7.49
C GLU A 159 16.10 -24.27 -8.37
N PRO A 160 17.25 -24.59 -9.00
CA PRO A 160 17.36 -25.83 -9.74
C PRO A 160 17.26 -27.01 -8.75
N VAL A 161 16.69 -28.11 -9.23
CA VAL A 161 16.76 -29.43 -8.59
C VAL A 161 18.23 -29.88 -8.58
N GLU A 162 19.05 -29.31 -7.69
CA GLU A 162 20.44 -29.70 -7.44
C GLU A 162 20.57 -30.47 -6.13
N ALA A 163 19.65 -31.42 -5.90
CA ALA A 163 19.72 -32.33 -4.76
C ALA A 163 19.35 -33.79 -5.11
N GLU A 164 19.43 -34.18 -6.38
CA GLU A 164 19.38 -35.59 -6.78
C GLU A 164 20.50 -35.90 -7.79
N GLY A 165 21.72 -36.10 -7.30
CA GLY A 165 22.79 -36.72 -8.08
C GLY A 165 24.19 -36.18 -7.85
N THR A 166 24.81 -36.55 -6.73
CA THR A 166 26.20 -37.08 -6.63
C THR A 166 26.41 -37.71 -5.26
#